data_AF-A0A966EVB0-F1
#
_entry.id   AF-A0A966EVB0-F1
#
_cell.length_a   1.000
_cell.length_b   1.000
_cell.length_c   1.000
_cell.angle_alpha   90.00
_cell.angle_beta   90.00
_cell.angle_gamma   90.00
#
_symmetry.space_group_name_H-M   'P 1'
#
loop_
_entity.id
_entity.type
_entity.pdbx_description
1 polymer ?
#
loop_
_entity_poly.entity_id
_entity_poly.type
_entity_poly.pdbx_seq_one_letter_code
_entity_poly.pdbx_strand_id
1 'polypeptide(L)'
;MSSFWTPSGEHKVPGAESPSSQAPEIADSEAMDNPYGADVDPEMAAAMEQRMREAQEQLLSVPASQVVANHMIGLFELAALHLRVDPPNLEEARLPIDAMGLVVDNLGSELPDADTIKMALQQIRLAYVEVQKEFQSDVDDD
;
A
#
# COMPACT_ATOMS: atom_id res chain seq x y z
N MET A 1 12.08 -7.60 17.85
CA MET A 1 12.26 -8.73 16.92
C MET A 1 11.20 -8.59 15.84
N SER A 2 11.55 -7.99 14.71
CA SER A 2 10.58 -7.74 13.63
C SER A 2 10.73 -8.83 12.57
N SER A 3 9.66 -9.59 12.33
CA SER A 3 9.56 -10.58 11.25
C SER A 3 8.70 -9.97 10.16
N PHE A 4 9.21 -9.91 8.93
CA PHE A 4 8.39 -9.54 7.77
C PHE A 4 7.77 -10.81 7.20
N TRP A 5 6.45 -10.79 7.03
CA TRP A 5 5.76 -11.84 6.33
C TRP A 5 5.85 -11.59 4.81
N THR A 6 6.36 -12.58 4.08
CA THR A 6 6.21 -12.65 2.62
C THR A 6 5.27 -13.80 2.28
N PRO A 7 4.58 -13.79 1.12
CA PRO A 7 3.68 -14.87 0.73
C PRO A 7 4.32 -16.28 0.66
N SER A 8 5.65 -16.38 0.75
CA SER A 8 6.41 -17.64 0.85
C SER A 8 6.88 -18.02 2.27
N GLY A 9 6.51 -17.26 3.30
CA GLY A 9 6.86 -17.54 4.71
C GLY A 9 7.53 -16.37 5.45
N GLU A 10 7.68 -16.53 6.77
CA GLU A 10 8.32 -15.55 7.67
C GLU A 10 9.84 -15.52 7.46
N HIS A 11 10.38 -14.37 7.05
CA HIS A 11 11.82 -14.18 6.92
C HIS A 11 12.34 -13.29 8.06
N LYS A 12 13.27 -13.81 8.87
CA LYS A 12 13.84 -13.08 10.00
C LYS A 12 15.02 -12.22 9.52
N VAL A 13 14.96 -10.91 9.75
CA VAL A 13 16.09 -10.01 9.51
C VAL A 13 17.18 -10.25 10.57
N PRO A 14 18.44 -10.52 10.18
CA PRO A 14 19.55 -10.56 11.12
C PRO A 14 19.70 -9.19 11.80
N GLY A 15 19.73 -9.18 13.13
CA GLY A 15 19.97 -7.95 13.90
C GLY A 15 21.39 -7.45 13.63
N ALA A 16 21.52 -6.17 13.30
CA ALA A 16 22.80 -5.50 13.18
C ALA A 16 23.49 -5.50 14.55
N GLU A 17 24.48 -6.35 14.73
CA GLU A 17 25.51 -6.16 15.75
C GLU A 17 26.35 -4.95 15.33
N SER A 18 26.33 -3.89 16.14
CA SER A 18 27.14 -2.69 15.93
C SER A 18 28.63 -3.03 15.92
N PRO A 19 29.40 -2.70 14.87
CA PRO A 19 30.84 -2.70 14.96
C PRO A 19 31.33 -1.35 15.48
N SER A 20 32.17 -1.45 16.51
CA SER A 20 32.97 -0.39 17.11
C SER A 20 33.83 0.35 16.08
N SER A 21 34.01 1.65 16.31
CA SER A 21 34.85 2.57 15.54
C SER A 21 36.28 2.06 15.30
N GLN A 22 36.65 1.89 14.04
CA GLN A 22 38.01 2.05 13.52
C GLN A 22 37.91 2.55 12.07
N ALA A 23 38.32 3.81 11.84
CA ALA A 23 38.35 4.41 10.52
C ALA A 23 39.60 3.96 9.75
N PRO A 24 39.49 3.54 8.48
CA PRO A 24 40.59 3.58 7.54
C PRO A 24 40.52 4.84 6.67
N GLU A 25 41.70 5.36 6.34
CA GLU A 25 41.92 6.51 5.45
C GLU A 25 41.28 6.28 4.08
N ILE A 26 40.54 7.29 3.58
CA ILE A 26 39.96 7.29 2.24
C ILE A 26 41.06 7.67 1.26
N ALA A 27 41.64 6.68 0.58
CA ALA A 27 42.39 6.86 -0.66
C ALA A 27 41.53 6.36 -1.82
N ASP A 28 41.26 7.29 -2.75
CA ASP A 28 40.76 7.13 -4.12
C ASP A 28 39.56 6.22 -4.39
N SER A 29 38.45 6.90 -4.67
CA SER A 29 37.40 6.58 -5.62
C SER A 29 37.56 5.33 -6.49
N GLU A 30 36.88 4.24 -6.15
CA GLU A 30 36.32 3.32 -7.14
C GLU A 30 34.94 2.84 -6.68
N ALA A 31 33.98 2.97 -7.60
CA ALA A 31 32.62 2.44 -7.57
C ALA A 31 31.79 2.75 -6.31
N MET A 32 30.95 3.79 -6.40
CA MET A 32 29.64 3.69 -5.78
C MET A 32 28.97 2.44 -6.35
N ASP A 33 28.94 1.39 -5.53
CA ASP A 33 28.15 0.18 -5.70
C ASP A 33 26.69 0.60 -5.91
N ASN A 34 26.27 0.67 -7.18
CA ASN A 34 24.89 0.90 -7.53
C ASN A 34 24.18 -0.44 -7.30
N PRO A 35 23.29 -0.57 -6.28
CA PRO A 35 22.64 -1.85 -5.98
C PRO A 35 21.70 -2.34 -7.09
N TYR A 36 21.53 -1.55 -8.16
CA TYR A 36 20.80 -1.90 -9.39
C TYR A 36 21.69 -1.92 -10.65
N GLY A 37 23.01 -1.82 -10.49
CA GLY A 37 23.98 -1.74 -11.58
C GLY A 37 24.80 -3.01 -11.82
N ALA A 38 24.37 -4.17 -11.29
CA ALA A 38 24.97 -5.44 -11.66
C ALA A 38 24.49 -5.83 -13.06
N ASP A 39 25.43 -6.19 -13.94
CA ASP A 39 25.16 -6.81 -15.25
C ASP A 39 24.16 -7.97 -15.07
N VAL A 40 22.87 -7.71 -15.34
CA VAL A 40 21.83 -8.73 -15.25
C VAL A 40 22.14 -9.76 -16.32
N ASP A 41 22.44 -10.99 -15.90
CA ASP A 41 22.67 -12.12 -16.79
C ASP A 41 21.53 -12.18 -17.85
N PRO A 42 21.84 -12.19 -19.16
CA PRO A 42 20.83 -12.24 -20.21
C PRO A 42 19.77 -13.34 -20.01
N GLU A 43 20.15 -14.48 -19.44
CA GLU A 43 19.22 -15.57 -19.12
C GLU A 43 18.24 -15.19 -18.00
N MET A 44 18.74 -14.51 -16.96
CA MET A 44 17.92 -14.00 -15.86
C MET A 44 16.96 -12.89 -16.33
N ALA A 45 17.43 -11.99 -17.20
CA ALA A 45 16.59 -10.95 -17.82
C ALA A 45 15.46 -11.56 -18.64
N ALA A 46 15.76 -12.55 -19.50
CA ALA A 46 14.75 -13.24 -20.31
C ALA A 46 13.73 -14.00 -19.44
N ALA A 47 14.17 -14.64 -18.35
CA ALA A 47 13.27 -15.31 -17.41
C ALA A 47 12.36 -14.31 -16.68
N MET A 48 12.87 -13.13 -16.32
CA MET A 48 12.07 -12.06 -15.71
C MET A 48 11.01 -11.52 -16.68
N GLU A 49 11.39 -11.26 -17.94
CA GLU A 49 10.44 -10.85 -18.98
C GLU A 49 9.33 -11.87 -19.19
N GLN A 50 9.67 -13.16 -19.25
CA GLN A 50 8.69 -14.23 -19.41
C GLN A 50 7.68 -14.25 -18.25
N ARG A 51 8.15 -14.12 -17.00
CA ARG A 51 7.27 -14.02 -15.82
C ARG A 51 6.38 -12.79 -15.85
N MET A 52 6.91 -11.63 -16.29
CA MET A 52 6.11 -10.42 -16.43
C MET A 52 5.00 -10.59 -17.49
N ARG A 53 5.31 -11.26 -18.61
CA ARG A 53 4.32 -11.56 -19.66
C ARG A 53 3.23 -12.50 -19.15
N GLU A 54 3.60 -13.57 -18.48
CA GLU A 54 2.65 -14.51 -17.86
C GLU A 54 1.74 -13.81 -16.84
N ALA A 55 2.30 -12.92 -16.01
CA ALA A 55 1.52 -12.13 -15.06
C ALA A 55 0.54 -11.16 -15.77
N GLN A 56 0.96 -10.53 -16.88
CA GLN A 56 0.07 -9.68 -17.70
C GLN A 56 -1.06 -10.49 -18.34
N GLU A 57 -0.77 -11.66 -18.89
CA GLU A 57 -1.79 -12.55 -19.48
C GLU A 57 -2.81 -13.00 -18.43
N GLN A 58 -2.35 -13.33 -17.22
CA GLN A 58 -3.24 -13.64 -16.10
C GLN A 58 -4.12 -12.45 -15.72
N LEU A 59 -3.56 -11.24 -15.62
CA LEU A 59 -4.33 -10.02 -15.33
C LEU A 59 -5.40 -9.76 -16.40
N LEU A 60 -5.08 -9.95 -17.68
CA LEU A 60 -6.02 -9.78 -18.78
C LEU A 60 -7.13 -10.84 -18.79
N SER A 61 -6.93 -11.98 -18.13
CA SER A 61 -7.97 -13.01 -17.97
C SER A 61 -9.05 -12.65 -16.95
N VAL A 62 -8.77 -11.68 -16.07
CA VAL A 62 -9.71 -11.23 -15.03
C VAL A 62 -10.54 -10.04 -15.54
N PRO A 63 -11.87 -10.04 -15.38
CA PRO A 63 -12.68 -8.88 -15.74
C PRO A 63 -12.24 -7.60 -15.01
N ALA A 64 -12.09 -6.50 -15.75
CA ALA A 64 -11.63 -5.23 -15.18
C ALA A 64 -12.52 -4.75 -14.02
N SER A 65 -13.83 -4.95 -14.10
CA SER A 65 -14.78 -4.59 -13.02
C SER A 65 -14.49 -5.32 -11.71
N GLN A 66 -13.99 -6.56 -11.77
CA GLN A 66 -13.61 -7.32 -10.57
C GLN A 66 -12.31 -6.81 -9.96
N VAL A 67 -11.34 -6.41 -10.80
CA VAL A 67 -10.11 -5.77 -10.33
C VAL A 67 -10.42 -4.43 -9.66
N VAL A 68 -11.25 -3.59 -10.30
CA VAL A 68 -11.67 -2.30 -9.73
C VAL A 68 -12.45 -2.50 -8.42
N ALA A 69 -13.39 -3.46 -8.36
CA ALA A 69 -14.10 -3.78 -7.12
C ALA A 69 -13.14 -4.22 -6.00
N ASN A 70 -12.12 -5.03 -6.33
CA ASN A 70 -11.08 -5.38 -5.37
C ASN A 70 -10.30 -4.15 -4.87
N HIS A 71 -10.05 -3.16 -5.74
CA HIS A 71 -9.37 -1.93 -5.35
C HIS A 71 -10.23 -1.05 -4.41
N MET A 72 -11.55 -1.14 -4.49
CA MET A 72 -12.45 -0.46 -3.54
C MET A 72 -12.26 -0.94 -2.11
N ILE A 73 -11.92 -2.22 -1.92
CA ILE A 73 -11.57 -2.77 -0.61
C ILE A 73 -10.27 -2.11 -0.11
N GLY A 74 -9.25 -2.02 -0.96
CA GLY A 74 -7.99 -1.37 -0.61
C GLY A 74 -8.16 0.11 -0.24
N LEU A 75 -9.02 0.85 -0.95
CA LEU A 75 -9.35 2.24 -0.59
C LEU A 75 -10.06 2.33 0.77
N PHE A 76 -11.00 1.42 1.04
CA PHE A 76 -11.67 1.35 2.34
C PHE A 76 -10.67 1.09 3.48
N GLU A 77 -9.78 0.12 3.30
CA GLU A 77 -8.75 -0.22 4.30
C GLU A 77 -7.78 0.94 4.54
N LEU A 78 -7.36 1.62 3.47
CA LEU A 78 -6.49 2.79 3.57
C LEU A 78 -7.15 3.93 4.36
N ALA A 79 -8.41 4.24 4.06
CA ALA A 79 -9.20 5.21 4.82
C ALA A 79 -9.29 4.82 6.31
N ALA A 80 -9.63 3.56 6.57
CA ALA A 80 -9.77 3.05 7.93
C ALA A 80 -8.45 3.08 8.71
N LEU A 81 -7.31 2.84 8.05
CA LEU A 81 -5.99 2.94 8.67
C LEU A 81 -5.72 4.37 9.14
N HIS A 82 -5.92 5.37 8.26
CA HIS A 82 -5.71 6.78 8.59
C HIS A 82 -6.68 7.32 9.65
N LEU A 83 -7.88 6.74 9.79
CA LEU A 83 -8.79 7.06 10.89
C LEU A 83 -8.41 6.44 12.23
N ARG A 84 -7.59 5.38 12.25
CA ARG A 84 -7.23 4.62 13.47
C ARG A 84 -5.87 4.99 14.07
N VAL A 85 -5.02 5.72 13.33
CA VAL A 85 -3.77 6.25 13.88
C VAL A 85 -4.07 7.33 14.92
N ASP A 86 -3.14 7.53 15.86
CA ASP A 86 -3.29 8.51 16.95
C ASP A 86 -2.11 9.51 16.91
N PRO A 87 -2.35 10.81 16.64
CA PRO A 87 -3.66 11.41 16.34
C PRO A 87 -4.20 11.00 14.95
N PRO A 88 -5.54 10.98 14.74
CA PRO A 88 -6.13 10.58 13.46
C PRO A 88 -5.73 11.53 12.33
N ASN A 89 -5.42 10.96 11.16
CA ASN A 89 -5.09 11.75 9.98
C ASN A 89 -6.32 11.90 9.08
N LEU A 90 -7.15 12.91 9.37
CA LEU A 90 -8.38 13.18 8.63
C LEU A 90 -8.13 13.57 7.16
N GLU A 91 -7.03 14.28 6.87
CA GLU A 91 -6.72 14.69 5.50
C GLU A 91 -6.41 13.48 4.61
N GLU A 92 -5.56 12.58 5.08
CA GLU A 92 -5.20 11.35 4.36
C GLU A 92 -6.35 10.33 4.34
N ALA A 93 -7.21 10.30 5.36
CA ALA A 93 -8.41 9.45 5.35
C ALA A 93 -9.45 9.91 4.32
N ARG A 94 -9.52 11.22 4.03
CA ARG A 94 -10.54 11.80 3.15
C ARG A 94 -10.35 11.39 1.70
N LEU A 95 -9.13 11.41 1.19
CA LEU A 95 -8.83 11.12 -0.22
C LEU A 95 -9.37 9.76 -0.69
N PRO A 96 -9.09 8.63 -0.01
CA PRO A 96 -9.65 7.33 -0.40
C PRO A 96 -11.18 7.26 -0.26
N ILE A 97 -11.78 7.92 0.74
CA ILE A 97 -13.25 7.98 0.90
C ILE A 97 -13.91 8.71 -0.28
N ASP A 98 -13.33 9.84 -0.69
CA ASP A 98 -13.81 10.62 -1.83
C ASP A 98 -13.62 9.85 -3.14
N ALA A 99 -12.48 9.19 -3.33
CA ALA A 99 -12.22 8.32 -4.47
C ALA A 99 -13.24 7.18 -4.56
N MET A 100 -13.54 6.53 -3.43
CA MET A 100 -14.59 5.50 -3.40
C MET A 100 -15.96 6.08 -3.80
N GLY A 101 -16.30 7.27 -3.31
CA GLY A 101 -17.52 7.98 -3.67
C GLY A 101 -17.65 8.21 -5.16
N LEU A 102 -16.61 8.76 -5.79
CA LEU A 102 -16.59 9.03 -7.23
C LEU A 102 -16.81 7.74 -8.05
N VAL A 103 -16.18 6.63 -7.67
CA VAL A 103 -16.36 5.35 -8.36
C VAL A 103 -17.78 4.82 -8.16
N VAL A 104 -18.29 4.81 -6.93
CA VAL A 104 -19.63 4.28 -6.63
C VAL A 104 -20.73 5.09 -7.32
N ASP A 105 -20.61 6.41 -7.32
CA ASP A 105 -21.63 7.31 -7.85
C ASP A 105 -21.70 7.25 -9.39
N ASN A 106 -20.57 7.03 -10.07
CA ASN A 106 -20.48 7.07 -11.53
C ASN A 106 -20.41 5.70 -12.20
N LEU A 107 -19.83 4.71 -11.52
CA LEU A 107 -19.53 3.38 -12.09
C LEU A 107 -20.17 2.24 -11.30
N GLY A 108 -20.91 2.54 -10.22
CA GLY A 108 -21.44 1.52 -9.32
C GLY A 108 -22.30 0.45 -10.02
N SER A 109 -23.02 0.78 -11.10
CA SER A 109 -23.80 -0.21 -11.86
C SER A 109 -22.96 -1.20 -12.69
N GLU A 110 -21.69 -0.88 -12.95
CA GLU A 110 -20.75 -1.73 -13.70
C GLU A 110 -19.92 -2.64 -12.79
N LEU A 111 -19.94 -2.36 -11.47
CA LEU A 111 -19.15 -3.10 -10.49
C LEU A 111 -19.91 -4.33 -9.97
N PRO A 112 -19.23 -5.47 -9.77
CA PRO A 112 -19.77 -6.54 -8.95
C PRO A 112 -19.95 -6.06 -7.51
N ASP A 113 -20.93 -6.62 -6.81
CA ASP A 113 -21.19 -6.34 -5.38
C ASP A 113 -21.38 -4.85 -5.05
N ALA A 114 -21.92 -4.08 -6.00
CA ALA A 114 -22.12 -2.64 -5.89
C ALA A 114 -22.83 -2.21 -4.60
N ASP A 115 -23.83 -2.96 -4.15
CA ASP A 115 -24.56 -2.66 -2.92
C ASP A 115 -23.71 -2.86 -1.66
N THR A 116 -22.85 -3.88 -1.65
CA THR A 116 -21.87 -4.11 -0.57
C THR A 116 -20.87 -2.96 -0.52
N ILE A 117 -20.35 -2.53 -1.68
CA ILE A 117 -19.41 -1.41 -1.77
C ILE A 117 -20.07 -0.09 -1.32
N LYS A 118 -21.32 0.17 -1.73
CA LYS A 118 -22.11 1.33 -1.27
C LYS A 118 -22.30 1.32 0.24
N MET A 119 -22.61 0.17 0.81
CA MET A 119 -22.77 0.03 2.26
C MET A 119 -21.44 0.28 2.99
N ALA A 120 -20.32 -0.27 2.50
CA ALA A 120 -19.00 -0.02 3.07
C ALA A 120 -18.61 1.47 3.02
N LEU A 121 -18.91 2.14 1.90
CA LEU A 121 -18.71 3.59 1.75
C LEU A 121 -19.54 4.39 2.76
N GLN A 122 -20.79 4.01 3.00
CA GLN A 122 -21.62 4.65 4.03
C GLN A 122 -21.03 4.47 5.42
N GLN A 123 -20.59 3.26 5.76
CA GLN A 123 -19.97 2.96 7.05
C GLN A 123 -18.70 3.78 7.30
N ILE A 124 -17.79 3.85 6.32
CA ILE A 124 -16.55 4.61 6.51
C ILE A 124 -16.78 6.12 6.57
N ARG A 125 -17.79 6.65 5.85
CA ARG A 125 -18.18 8.06 5.94
C ARG A 125 -18.74 8.41 7.33
N LEU A 126 -19.51 7.52 7.95
CA LEU A 126 -19.99 7.71 9.31
C LEU A 126 -18.82 7.70 10.31
N ALA A 127 -17.92 6.72 10.20
CA ALA A 127 -16.72 6.65 11.03
C ALA A 127 -15.85 7.90 10.91
N TYR A 128 -15.65 8.43 9.69
CA TYR A 128 -14.92 9.68 9.47
C TYR A 128 -15.54 10.85 10.23
N VAL A 129 -16.87 11.01 10.16
CA VAL A 129 -17.57 12.12 10.83
C VAL A 129 -17.53 11.97 12.35
N GLU A 130 -17.61 10.75 12.87
CA GLU A 130 -17.47 10.47 14.30
C GLU A 130 -16.08 10.84 14.81
N VAL A 131 -15.02 10.33 14.17
CA VAL A 131 -13.63 10.62 14.52
C VAL A 131 -13.31 12.11 14.36
N GLN A 132 -13.84 12.77 13.32
CA GLN A 132 -13.66 14.21 13.13
C GLN A 132 -14.23 15.02 14.30
N LYS A 133 -15.40 14.62 14.83
CA LYS A 133 -16.01 15.32 15.97
C LYS A 133 -15.23 15.09 17.26
N GLU A 134 -14.79 13.86 17.51
CA GLU A 134 -13.99 13.50 18.69
C GLU A 134 -12.64 14.25 18.67
N PHE A 135 -11.96 14.25 17.52
CA PHE A 135 -10.70 14.99 17.37
C PHE A 135 -10.88 16.50 17.54
N GLN A 136 -12.00 17.07 17.07
CA GLN A 136 -12.31 18.48 17.30
C GLN A 136 -12.57 18.80 18.77
N SER A 137 -13.29 17.93 19.49
CA SER A 137 -13.51 18.13 20.93
C SER A 137 -12.22 18.04 21.73
N ASP A 138 -11.33 17.09 21.41
CA ASP A 138 -10.05 16.95 22.11
C ASP A 138 -9.14 18.18 21.91
N VAL A 139 -9.17 18.77 20.70
CA VAL A 139 -8.43 20.00 20.39
C VAL A 139 -9.02 21.23 21.07
N ASP A 140 -10.33 21.28 21.29
CA ASP A 140 -11.00 22.41 21.95
C ASP A 140 -10.85 22.37 23.50
N ASP A 141 -10.57 21.20 24.08
CA ASP A 141 -10.41 20.97 25.53
C ASP A 141 -8.96 21.18 26.05
N ASP A 142 -7.95 21.25 25.16
CA ASP A 142 -6.51 21.52 25.45
C ASP A 142 -6.12 23.02 25.38
#